data_AF-A0A354XIG8-F1
#
_entry.id   AF-A0A354XIG8-F1
#
_cell.length_a   1.000
_cell.length_b   1.000
_cell.length_c   1.000
_cell.angle_alpha   90.00
_cell.angle_beta   90.00
_cell.angle_gamma   90.00
#
_symmetry.space_group_name_H-M   'P 1'
#
loop_
_entity.id
_entity.type
_entity.pdbx_description
1 polymer ?
#
loop_
_entity_poly.entity_id
_entity_poly.type
_entity_poly.pdbx_seq_one_letter_code
_entity_poly.pdbx_strand_id
1 'polypeptide(L)'
;LALGRTLETLSQDADNALTLQLDNGERHTVDIILFATGLAPRTQLAEAAGLSVSPSGIQVDRQLRTNQPHIYALGDAACIDGVNAMYVQPLQASVKALAATLGGTPTSVSFGAWPVVVKTPLLPVVAYPPTQPPERWRIEGDGNDFTALAENKDGHLIGFALTGGCVRRKVELSRAAPGLLG
;
A
#
# COMPACT_ATOMS: atom_id res chain seq x y z
N LEU A 1 11.80 -10.07 18.86
CA LEU A 1 10.61 -9.78 18.04
C LEU A 1 9.50 -10.72 18.49
N ALA A 2 8.37 -10.20 18.93
CA ALA A 2 7.20 -10.99 19.32
C ALA A 2 6.26 -11.18 18.11
N LEU A 3 6.70 -11.93 17.09
CA LEU A 3 5.86 -12.24 15.92
C LEU A 3 4.81 -13.30 16.26
N GLY A 4 3.62 -13.20 15.67
CA GLY A 4 2.51 -14.12 15.94
C GLY A 4 1.88 -13.95 17.32
N ARG A 5 2.06 -12.76 17.92
CA ARG A 5 1.49 -12.37 19.22
C ARG A 5 0.55 -11.20 19.06
N THR A 6 -0.49 -11.17 19.89
CA THR A 6 -1.43 -10.06 20.02
C THR A 6 -1.29 -9.37 21.36
N LEU A 7 -1.56 -8.06 21.39
CA LEU A 7 -1.69 -7.30 22.61
C LEU A 7 -3.03 -7.65 23.27
N GLU A 8 -2.99 -8.16 24.49
CA GLU A 8 -4.18 -8.57 25.25
C GLU A 8 -4.66 -7.47 26.19
N THR A 9 -3.75 -6.88 26.98
CA THR A 9 -4.10 -5.78 27.88
C THR A 9 -3.05 -4.67 27.88
N LEU A 10 -3.52 -3.46 28.18
CA LEU A 10 -2.71 -2.28 28.40
C LEU A 10 -3.20 -1.60 29.67
N SER A 11 -2.28 -1.33 30.60
CA SER A 11 -2.55 -0.56 31.82
C SER A 11 -1.51 0.52 32.01
N GLN A 12 -1.90 1.59 32.70
CA GLN A 12 -1.00 2.63 33.18
C GLN A 12 -0.95 2.57 34.71
N ASP A 13 0.26 2.59 35.27
CA ASP A 13 0.44 2.63 36.72
C ASP A 13 0.38 4.06 37.29
N ALA A 14 0.50 4.17 38.61
CA ALA A 14 0.44 5.45 39.33
C ALA A 14 1.61 6.39 39.00
N ASP A 15 2.74 5.86 38.53
CA ASP A 15 3.94 6.61 38.16
C ASP A 15 3.95 6.94 36.65
N ASN A 16 2.83 6.73 35.96
CA ASN A 16 2.62 6.87 34.51
C ASN A 16 3.35 5.85 33.62
N ALA A 17 3.95 4.78 34.17
CA ALA A 17 4.53 3.73 33.35
C ALA A 17 3.44 2.89 32.67
N LEU A 18 3.67 2.50 31.42
CA LEU A 18 2.74 1.67 30.65
C LEU A 18 3.16 0.21 30.76
N THR A 19 2.25 -0.65 31.19
CA THR A 19 2.44 -2.10 31.18
C THR A 19 1.54 -2.71 30.11
N LEU A 20 2.14 -3.47 29.19
CA LEU A 20 1.43 -4.24 28.19
C LEU A 20 1.55 -5.73 28.48
N GLN A 21 0.47 -6.49 28.26
CA GLN A 21 0.45 -7.96 28.32
C GLN A 21 0.11 -8.53 26.95
N LEU A 22 0.91 -9.49 26.49
CA LEU A 22 0.65 -10.26 25.28
C LEU A 22 -0.21 -11.50 25.58
N ASP A 23 -0.81 -12.09 24.54
CA ASP A 23 -1.67 -13.29 24.63
C ASP A 23 -1.01 -14.56 25.20
N ASN A 24 0.32 -14.58 25.35
CA ASN A 24 1.08 -15.64 25.99
C ASN A 24 1.35 -15.37 27.48
N GLY A 25 0.81 -14.28 28.02
CA GLY A 25 1.05 -13.82 29.40
C GLY A 25 2.34 -13.04 29.60
N GLU A 26 3.16 -12.83 28.56
CA GLU A 26 4.38 -12.01 28.64
C GLU A 26 4.00 -10.54 28.91
N ARG A 27 4.74 -9.90 29.81
CA ARG A 27 4.49 -8.51 30.22
C ARG A 27 5.71 -7.64 29.98
N HIS A 28 5.48 -6.44 29.47
CA HIS A 28 6.53 -5.44 29.27
C HIS A 28 6.11 -4.08 29.86
N THR A 29 7.01 -3.46 30.60
CA THR A 29 6.87 -2.06 31.04
C THR A 29 7.64 -1.16 30.08
N VAL A 30 6.98 -0.13 29.55
CA VAL A 30 7.53 0.79 28.54
C VAL A 30 7.08 2.23 28.82
N ASP A 31 7.82 3.19 28.28
CA ASP A 31 7.46 4.61 28.38
C ASP A 31 6.44 5.03 27.31
N ILE A 32 6.49 4.40 26.13
CA ILE A 32 5.69 4.77 24.95
C ILE A 32 5.21 3.52 24.23
N ILE A 33 3.97 3.58 23.75
CA ILE A 33 3.40 2.58 22.83
C ILE A 33 3.00 3.28 21.53
N LEU A 34 3.47 2.74 20.41
CA LEU A 34 3.11 3.20 19.07
C LEU A 34 2.28 2.12 18.37
N PHE A 35 1.02 2.44 18.07
CA PHE A 35 0.17 1.62 17.22
C PHE A 35 0.39 1.97 15.75
N ALA A 36 1.07 1.10 15.03
CA ALA A 36 1.32 1.21 13.59
C ALA A 36 0.77 -0.03 12.84
N THR A 37 -0.45 -0.43 13.18
CA THR A 37 -1.08 -1.69 12.71
C THR A 37 -1.61 -1.64 11.27
N GLY A 38 -1.72 -0.44 10.69
CA GLY A 38 -2.20 -0.24 9.33
C GLY A 38 -2.97 1.06 9.17
N LEU A 39 -3.47 1.30 7.95
CA LEU A 39 -4.32 2.43 7.61
C LEU A 39 -5.61 1.91 6.98
N ALA A 40 -6.71 2.64 7.20
CA ALA A 40 -8.00 2.38 6.59
C ALA A 40 -8.56 3.69 5.98
N PRO A 41 -9.16 3.63 4.77
CA PRO A 41 -9.83 4.78 4.17
C PRO A 41 -10.93 5.35 5.06
N ARG A 42 -11.05 6.67 5.13
CA ARG A 42 -12.13 7.35 5.86
C ARG A 42 -13.36 7.50 4.97
N THR A 43 -14.29 6.55 5.07
CA THR A 43 -15.46 6.46 4.17
C THR A 43 -16.81 6.83 4.81
N GLN A 44 -16.87 6.97 6.13
CA GLN A 44 -18.12 7.14 6.88
C GLN A 44 -19.00 8.29 6.36
N LEU A 45 -18.41 9.48 6.13
CA LEU A 45 -19.14 10.64 5.60
C LEU A 45 -19.58 10.45 4.15
N ALA A 46 -18.75 9.78 3.34
CA ALA A 46 -19.06 9.51 1.94
C ALA A 46 -20.25 8.55 1.84
N GLU A 47 -20.26 7.50 2.65
CA GLU A 47 -21.36 6.55 2.75
C GLU A 47 -22.66 7.24 3.21
N ALA A 48 -22.60 8.04 4.28
CA ALA A 48 -23.74 8.80 4.76
C ALA A 48 -24.29 9.80 3.72
N ALA A 49 -23.44 10.30 2.83
CA ALA A 49 -23.82 11.16 1.72
C ALA A 49 -24.36 10.41 0.50
N GLY A 50 -24.42 9.07 0.53
CA GLY A 50 -24.89 8.24 -0.58
C GLY A 50 -23.85 8.02 -1.70
N LEU A 51 -22.56 8.17 -1.39
CA LEU A 51 -21.48 7.80 -2.30
C LEU A 51 -21.21 6.30 -2.22
N SER A 52 -20.86 5.70 -3.36
CA SER A 52 -20.42 4.31 -3.40
C SER A 52 -19.07 4.15 -2.69
N VAL A 53 -19.02 3.25 -1.71
CA VAL A 53 -17.81 2.93 -0.94
C VAL A 53 -17.54 1.43 -0.95
N SER A 54 -16.31 1.02 -0.65
CA SER A 54 -15.92 -0.37 -0.40
C SER A 54 -14.91 -0.41 0.75
N PRO A 55 -14.48 -1.61 1.23
CA PRO A 55 -13.37 -1.71 2.17
C PRO A 55 -12.07 -1.05 1.65
N SER A 56 -11.95 -0.89 0.33
CA SER A 56 -10.82 -0.22 -0.31
C SER A 56 -10.99 1.30 -0.42
N GLY A 57 -12.12 1.91 -0.06
CA GLY A 57 -12.32 3.37 -0.06
C GLY A 57 -13.53 3.86 -0.85
N ILE A 58 -13.58 5.16 -1.12
CA ILE A 58 -14.61 5.82 -1.95
C ILE A 58 -14.40 5.40 -3.39
N GLN A 59 -15.40 4.77 -3.99
CA GLN A 59 -15.30 4.27 -5.36
C GLN A 59 -15.33 5.42 -6.36
N VAL A 60 -14.35 5.43 -7.26
CA VAL A 60 -14.27 6.40 -8.35
C VAL A 60 -13.86 5.73 -9.66
N ASP A 61 -14.28 6.34 -10.77
CA ASP A 61 -13.81 5.98 -12.10
C ASP A 61 -12.36 6.46 -12.34
N ARG A 62 -11.80 6.15 -13.52
CA ARG A 62 -10.44 6.59 -13.88
C ARG A 62 -10.32 8.11 -14.08
N GLN A 63 -11.41 8.86 -14.14
CA GLN A 63 -11.44 10.33 -14.16
C GLN A 63 -11.68 10.91 -12.75
N LEU A 64 -11.61 10.05 -11.73
CA LEU A 64 -11.74 10.31 -10.30
C LEU A 64 -13.13 10.77 -9.85
N ARG A 65 -14.15 10.51 -10.67
CA ARG A 65 -15.55 10.85 -10.36
C ARG A 65 -16.15 9.79 -9.47
N THR A 66 -16.89 10.23 -8.47
CA THR A 66 -17.78 9.35 -7.71
C THR A 66 -19.06 9.06 -8.51
N ASN A 67 -19.98 8.27 -7.94
CA ASN A 67 -21.31 8.05 -8.49
C ASN A 67 -22.23 9.29 -8.44
N GLN A 68 -21.82 10.37 -7.76
CA GLN A 68 -22.59 11.62 -7.70
C GLN A 68 -21.93 12.73 -8.51
N PRO A 69 -22.74 13.57 -9.19
CA PRO A 69 -22.21 14.65 -10.01
C PRO A 69 -21.45 15.66 -9.15
N HIS A 70 -20.38 16.22 -9.71
CA HIS A 70 -19.54 17.25 -9.09
C HIS A 70 -18.78 16.82 -7.82
N ILE A 71 -18.81 15.53 -7.45
CA ILE A 71 -18.07 14.98 -6.31
C ILE A 71 -16.99 14.03 -6.83
N TYR A 72 -15.76 14.24 -6.36
CA TYR A 72 -14.56 13.51 -6.76
C TYR A 72 -13.79 13.03 -5.52
N ALA A 73 -12.97 11.99 -5.67
CA ALA A 73 -12.08 11.53 -4.61
C ALA A 73 -10.71 11.11 -5.17
N LEU A 74 -9.65 11.33 -4.39
CA LEU A 74 -8.29 10.92 -4.70
C LEU A 74 -7.48 10.65 -3.43
N GLY A 75 -6.30 10.05 -3.59
CA GLY A 75 -5.40 9.72 -2.47
C GLY A 75 -5.90 8.54 -1.66
N ASP A 76 -5.46 8.43 -0.41
CA ASP A 76 -5.68 7.24 0.43
C ASP A 76 -7.15 6.90 0.70
N ALA A 77 -8.05 7.87 0.53
CA ALA A 77 -9.48 7.67 0.69
C ALA A 77 -10.17 7.08 -0.55
N ALA A 78 -9.50 7.06 -1.72
CA ALA A 78 -10.12 6.71 -2.99
C ALA A 78 -9.73 5.30 -3.46
N CYS A 79 -10.73 4.60 -4.00
CA CYS A 79 -10.61 3.33 -4.69
C CYS A 79 -10.89 3.58 -6.18
N ILE A 80 -9.83 3.63 -6.99
CA ILE A 80 -9.90 3.95 -8.41
C ILE A 80 -9.97 2.64 -9.18
N ASP A 81 -11.12 2.35 -9.80
CA ASP A 81 -11.32 1.13 -10.58
C ASP A 81 -10.91 -0.16 -9.81
N GLY A 82 -11.30 -0.22 -8.53
CA GLY A 82 -10.97 -1.34 -7.63
C GLY A 82 -9.59 -1.25 -6.96
N VAL A 83 -8.73 -0.28 -7.33
CA VAL A 83 -7.38 -0.12 -6.79
C VAL A 83 -7.35 1.00 -5.75
N ASN A 84 -6.98 0.67 -4.52
CA ASN A 84 -6.55 1.65 -3.53
C ASN A 84 -5.03 1.66 -3.39
N ALA A 85 -4.41 2.72 -3.89
CA ALA A 85 -2.98 2.89 -3.95
C ALA A 85 -2.52 3.98 -2.96
N MET A 86 -2.44 3.62 -1.68
CA MET A 86 -2.08 4.51 -0.54
C MET A 86 -0.58 4.89 -0.52
N TYR A 87 -0.10 5.53 -1.58
CA TYR A 87 1.27 6.04 -1.69
C TYR A 87 1.36 7.23 -2.64
N VAL A 88 2.49 7.93 -2.59
CA VAL A 88 2.61 9.28 -3.13
C VAL A 88 2.56 9.33 -4.67
N GLN A 89 3.17 8.38 -5.38
CA GLN A 89 3.20 8.40 -6.85
C GLN A 89 1.80 8.31 -7.50
N PRO A 90 0.91 7.37 -7.13
CA PRO A 90 -0.50 7.37 -7.53
C PRO A 90 -1.22 8.67 -7.23
N LEU A 91 -1.05 9.20 -6.02
CA LEU A 91 -1.66 10.48 -5.64
C LEU A 91 -1.22 11.60 -6.60
N GLN A 92 0.06 11.71 -6.94
CA GLN A 92 0.55 12.73 -7.86
C GLN A 92 -0.02 12.57 -9.28
N ALA A 93 -0.16 11.33 -9.77
CA ALA A 93 -0.78 11.05 -11.07
C ALA A 93 -2.27 11.43 -11.06
N SER A 94 -2.98 11.06 -10.00
CA SER A 94 -4.38 11.40 -9.76
C SER A 94 -4.63 12.91 -9.69
N VAL A 95 -3.79 13.66 -8.97
CA VAL A 95 -3.87 15.13 -8.91
C VAL A 95 -3.77 15.74 -10.30
N LYS A 96 -2.80 15.30 -11.13
CA LYS A 96 -2.62 15.83 -12.49
C LYS A 96 -3.84 15.55 -13.37
N ALA A 97 -4.35 14.33 -13.35
CA ALA A 97 -5.50 13.93 -14.15
C ALA A 97 -6.80 14.65 -13.72
N LEU A 98 -7.03 14.77 -12.42
CA LEU A 98 -8.20 15.46 -11.90
C LEU A 98 -8.13 16.96 -12.17
N ALA A 99 -6.96 17.59 -12.00
CA ALA A 99 -6.78 19.01 -12.32
C ALA A 99 -7.11 19.30 -13.80
N ALA A 100 -6.64 18.46 -14.73
CA ALA A 100 -6.98 18.59 -16.15
C ALA A 100 -8.49 18.38 -16.40
N THR A 101 -9.09 17.37 -15.75
CA THR A 101 -10.53 17.06 -15.86
C THR A 101 -11.39 18.24 -15.38
N LEU A 102 -11.07 18.82 -14.22
CA LEU A 102 -11.74 20.00 -13.69
C LEU A 102 -11.48 21.26 -14.54
N GLY A 103 -10.32 21.33 -15.20
CA GLY A 103 -9.98 22.35 -16.18
C GLY A 103 -10.64 22.19 -17.55
N GLY A 104 -11.57 21.24 -17.71
CA GLY A 104 -12.32 21.02 -18.96
C GLY A 104 -11.67 20.06 -19.95
N THR A 105 -10.59 19.38 -19.57
CA THR A 105 -9.94 18.32 -20.38
C THR A 105 -10.09 16.97 -19.67
N PRO A 106 -11.15 16.19 -19.96
CA PRO A 106 -11.37 14.90 -19.32
C PRO A 106 -10.15 13.98 -19.48
N THR A 107 -9.52 13.61 -18.36
CA THR A 107 -8.24 12.90 -18.35
C THR A 107 -8.33 11.69 -17.43
N SER A 108 -8.10 10.50 -17.99
CA SER A 108 -8.08 9.26 -17.22
C SER A 108 -6.71 9.04 -16.58
N VAL A 109 -6.72 8.57 -15.34
CA VAL A 109 -5.54 8.13 -14.60
C VAL A 109 -5.01 6.82 -15.17
N SER A 110 -3.68 6.70 -15.19
CA SER A 110 -2.96 5.45 -15.40
C SER A 110 -1.83 5.35 -14.38
N PHE A 111 -1.66 4.16 -13.80
CA PHE A 111 -0.59 3.84 -12.88
C PHE A 111 0.37 2.84 -13.53
N GLY A 112 1.62 3.26 -13.69
CA GLY A 112 2.69 2.37 -14.10
C GLY A 112 3.07 1.37 -13.01
N ALA A 113 4.09 0.55 -13.26
CA ALA A 113 4.65 -0.34 -12.26
C ALA A 113 5.54 0.45 -11.28
N TRP A 114 4.90 1.09 -10.29
CA TRP A 114 5.57 1.90 -9.28
C TRP A 114 5.77 1.12 -7.98
N PRO A 115 6.97 0.56 -7.73
CA PRO A 115 7.23 -0.21 -6.53
C PRO A 115 7.24 0.68 -5.28
N VAL A 116 6.82 0.08 -4.17
CA VAL A 116 6.93 0.67 -2.85
C VAL A 116 8.38 0.53 -2.36
N VAL A 117 8.95 1.64 -1.91
CA VAL A 117 10.28 1.68 -1.28
C VAL A 117 10.09 1.76 0.22
N VAL A 118 10.51 0.72 0.94
CA VAL A 118 10.49 0.67 2.40
C VAL A 118 11.79 1.29 2.92
N LYS A 119 11.67 2.32 3.75
CA LYS A 119 12.79 3.16 4.21
C LYS A 119 13.47 2.55 5.44
N THR A 120 14.04 1.36 5.31
CA THR A 120 14.78 0.64 6.35
C THR A 120 16.27 0.61 6.00
N PRO A 121 17.10 1.60 6.42
CA PRO A 121 18.48 1.72 5.93
C PRO A 121 19.38 0.50 6.19
N LEU A 122 19.15 -0.23 7.29
CA LEU A 122 19.89 -1.45 7.63
C LEU A 122 19.67 -2.59 6.62
N LEU A 123 18.46 -2.66 6.06
CA LEU A 123 18.10 -3.60 5.01
C LEU A 123 17.07 -2.92 4.10
N PRO A 124 17.51 -2.21 3.06
CA PRO A 124 16.60 -1.56 2.13
C PRO A 124 15.70 -2.60 1.47
N VAL A 125 14.39 -2.32 1.38
CA VAL A 125 13.43 -3.20 0.71
C VAL A 125 12.66 -2.43 -0.34
N VAL A 126 12.47 -3.03 -1.52
CA VAL A 126 11.62 -2.52 -2.59
C VAL A 126 10.69 -3.63 -3.05
N ALA A 127 9.38 -3.37 -3.10
CA ALA A 127 8.39 -4.37 -3.48
C ALA A 127 7.38 -3.81 -4.49
N TYR A 128 7.04 -4.63 -5.48
CA TYR A 128 5.92 -4.44 -6.39
C TYR A 128 5.05 -5.70 -6.36
N PRO A 129 3.92 -5.69 -5.62
CA PRO A 129 3.11 -6.88 -5.46
C PRO A 129 2.38 -7.21 -6.78
N PRO A 130 2.25 -8.51 -7.15
CA PRO A 130 1.43 -8.89 -8.28
C PRO A 130 -0.06 -8.72 -7.95
N THR A 131 -0.85 -8.28 -8.93
CA THR A 131 -2.32 -8.09 -8.78
C THR A 131 -3.10 -9.40 -8.90
N GLN A 132 -2.44 -10.47 -9.30
CA GLN A 132 -2.96 -11.82 -9.41
C GLN A 132 -1.98 -12.80 -8.79
N PRO A 133 -2.42 -13.97 -8.31
CA PRO A 133 -1.51 -15.01 -7.83
C PRO A 133 -0.48 -15.37 -8.90
N PRO A 134 0.83 -15.37 -8.57
CA PRO A 134 1.84 -15.83 -9.50
C PRO A 134 1.81 -17.35 -9.65
N GLU A 135 2.20 -17.83 -10.83
CA GLU A 135 2.43 -19.25 -11.09
C GLU A 135 3.64 -19.73 -10.29
N ARG A 136 4.69 -18.89 -10.24
CA ARG A 136 5.90 -19.19 -9.48
C ARG A 136 6.60 -17.93 -8.99
N TRP A 137 7.35 -18.12 -7.91
CA TRP A 137 8.36 -17.17 -7.46
C TRP A 137 9.75 -17.73 -7.79
N ARG A 138 10.56 -16.95 -8.52
CA ARG A 138 12.00 -17.21 -8.64
C ARG A 138 12.73 -16.35 -7.62
N ILE A 139 13.40 -16.98 -6.66
CA ILE A 139 14.12 -16.31 -5.57
C ILE A 139 15.60 -16.63 -5.72
N GLU A 140 16.40 -15.59 -5.87
CA GLU A 140 17.85 -15.67 -6.06
C GLU A 140 18.54 -14.67 -5.13
N GLY A 141 19.68 -15.04 -4.57
CA GLY A 141 20.42 -14.18 -3.65
C GLY A 141 21.09 -14.94 -2.53
N ASP A 142 21.83 -14.20 -1.71
CA ASP A 142 22.48 -14.70 -0.52
C ASP A 142 22.56 -13.59 0.54
N GLY A 143 22.70 -13.97 1.81
CA GLY A 143 22.80 -13.05 2.93
C GLY A 143 21.60 -12.10 3.02
N ASN A 144 21.82 -10.82 2.73
CA ASN A 144 20.81 -9.78 2.77
C ASN A 144 20.36 -9.31 1.38
N ASP A 145 20.94 -9.87 0.31
CA ASP A 145 20.80 -9.39 -1.06
C ASP A 145 19.97 -10.39 -1.87
N PHE A 146 18.64 -10.23 -1.82
CA PHE A 146 17.71 -11.10 -2.54
C PHE A 146 16.96 -10.36 -3.65
N THR A 147 16.73 -11.09 -4.74
CA THR A 147 15.76 -10.79 -5.78
C THR A 147 14.71 -11.90 -5.79
N ALA A 148 13.46 -11.55 -5.49
CA ALA A 148 12.29 -12.41 -5.67
C ALA A 148 11.45 -11.89 -6.84
N LEU A 149 11.20 -12.71 -7.85
CA LEU A 149 10.46 -12.37 -9.05
C LEU A 149 9.19 -13.22 -9.14
N ALA A 150 8.04 -12.56 -9.24
CA ALA A 150 6.75 -13.19 -9.42
C ALA A 150 6.46 -13.33 -10.91
N GLU A 151 6.23 -14.55 -11.40
CA GLU A 151 5.98 -14.82 -12.81
C GLU A 151 4.60 -15.44 -13.03
N ASN A 152 3.96 -15.10 -14.14
CA ASN A 152 2.74 -15.78 -14.58
C ASN A 152 3.05 -17.09 -15.33
N LYS A 153 2.01 -17.80 -15.77
CA LYS A 153 2.12 -19.07 -16.51
C LYS A 153 2.97 -19.01 -17.78
N ASP A 154 3.09 -17.83 -18.40
CA ASP A 154 3.86 -17.61 -19.63
C ASP A 154 5.32 -17.20 -19.32
N GLY A 155 5.71 -17.16 -18.04
CA GLY A 155 7.03 -16.72 -17.59
C GLY A 155 7.21 -15.20 -17.56
N HIS A 156 6.16 -14.42 -17.77
CA HIS A 156 6.24 -12.95 -17.70
C HIS A 156 6.26 -12.46 -16.26
N LEU A 157 7.10 -11.45 -15.99
CA LEU A 157 7.18 -10.78 -14.70
C LEU A 157 5.88 -10.03 -14.39
N ILE A 158 5.28 -10.31 -13.24
CA ILE A 158 4.05 -9.64 -12.77
C ILE A 158 4.23 -8.95 -11.41
N GLY A 159 5.36 -9.16 -10.74
CA GLY A 159 5.67 -8.57 -9.44
C GLY A 159 7.09 -8.90 -9.01
N PHE A 160 7.61 -8.22 -7.99
CA PHE A 160 8.93 -8.50 -7.43
C PHE A 160 9.09 -7.99 -6.00
N ALA A 161 10.06 -8.56 -5.27
CA ALA A 161 10.57 -8.03 -4.01
C ALA A 161 12.10 -8.07 -4.02
N LEU A 162 12.73 -6.99 -3.56
CA LEU A 162 14.18 -6.80 -3.58
C LEU A 162 14.64 -6.40 -2.18
N THR A 163 15.76 -6.95 -1.74
CA THR A 163 16.41 -6.57 -0.48
C THR A 163 17.86 -6.15 -0.70
N GLY A 164 18.42 -5.38 0.24
CA GLY A 164 19.84 -5.06 0.26
C GLY A 164 20.32 -4.31 -1.00
N GLY A 165 21.43 -4.73 -1.59
CA GLY A 165 21.99 -4.20 -2.83
C GLY A 165 21.12 -4.44 -4.06
N CYS A 166 20.27 -5.47 -4.06
CA CYS A 166 19.40 -5.80 -5.19
C CYS A 166 18.35 -4.71 -5.47
N VAL A 167 18.05 -3.83 -4.50
CA VAL A 167 17.11 -2.71 -4.70
C VAL A 167 17.51 -1.76 -5.85
N ARG A 168 18.78 -1.78 -6.27
CA ARG A 168 19.28 -1.03 -7.45
C ARG A 168 18.59 -1.46 -8.75
N ARG A 169 18.08 -2.70 -8.82
CA ARG A 169 17.36 -3.25 -9.99
C ARG A 169 15.93 -2.75 -10.14
N LYS A 170 15.39 -1.98 -9.19
CA LYS A 170 13.99 -1.54 -9.22
C LYS A 170 13.58 -0.85 -10.53
N VAL A 171 14.47 -0.07 -11.14
CA VAL A 171 14.16 0.67 -12.39
C VAL A 171 14.05 -0.29 -13.58
N GLU A 172 14.95 -1.27 -13.68
CA GLU A 172 14.91 -2.34 -14.68
C GLU A 172 13.60 -3.13 -14.55
N LEU A 173 13.30 -3.61 -13.34
CA LEU A 173 12.14 -4.48 -13.10
C LEU A 173 10.82 -3.72 -13.24
N SER A 174 10.74 -2.45 -12.84
CA SER A 174 9.58 -1.58 -13.10
C SER A 174 9.29 -1.38 -14.58
N ARG A 175 10.30 -1.43 -15.46
CA ARG A 175 10.06 -1.30 -16.91
C ARG A 175 9.52 -2.59 -17.52
N ALA A 176 9.86 -3.74 -16.94
CA ALA A 176 9.43 -5.05 -17.40
C ALA A 176 8.08 -5.50 -16.81
N ALA A 177 7.71 -4.98 -15.64
CA ALA A 177 6.47 -5.32 -14.96
C ALA A 177 5.25 -4.59 -15.56
N PRO A 178 4.05 -5.20 -15.55
CA PRO A 178 2.83 -4.57 -16.01
C PRO A 178 2.45 -3.38 -15.12
N GLY A 179 1.80 -2.38 -15.69
CA GLY A 179 1.23 -1.26 -14.93
C GLY A 179 0.18 -1.75 -13.92
N LEU A 180 0.07 -1.04 -12.81
CA LEU A 180 -0.94 -1.34 -11.79
C LEU A 180 -2.35 -0.97 -12.26
N LEU A 181 -2.46 0.06 -13.09
CA LEU A 181 -3.70 0.54 -13.68
C LEU A 181 -3.42 1.03 -15.11
N GLY A 182 -3.61 0.13 -16.07
CA GLY A 182 -3.33 0.33 -17.51
C GLY A 182 -4.57 0.62 -18.30
#